data_AF-A0A3B8VLD8-F1
#
_entry.id   AF-A0A3B8VLD8-F1
#
_cell.length_a   1.000
_cell.length_b   1.000
_cell.length_c   1.000
_cell.angle_alpha   90.00
_cell.angle_beta   90.00
_cell.angle_gamma   90.00
#
_symmetry.space_group_name_H-M   'P 1'
#
loop_
_entity.id
_entity.type
_entity.pdbx_description
1 polymer ?
#
loop_
_entity_poly.entity_id
_entity_poly.type
_entity_poly.pdbx_seq_one_letter_code
_entity_poly.pdbx_strand_id
1 'polypeptide(L)'
;MYNLFQVFGVEMEYMIVDRTTLNVKPIADLLIKDVEGEVVSETDQGELAWCNELVSHVIELKTNGPAKDLSGLTALFQRDVRRINQILAKFDACLMPTATHPWMDPFKETKLWDHEYNEIYETFNKIFDCRGHGWANLQSTHLNLPFAGDDEFGRLHAAIRVILPILPVLSASSPVMDGKLTGILDNRLAVYRTNAKRVPSVSGYVIPEPCYTEQSYRTELLQKIFDDIAPLDPDEILQEEWLNARGAIARFDRNAIEIRVLDLQEHPGADIAILQFIIGVIKSLTESKWQDVELIKQLDTIQLSTILTDTTES
;
A
#
# COMPACT_ATOMS: atom_id res chain seq x y z
N MET A 1 -5.92 -20.60 -7.85
CA MET A 1 -6.71 -20.05 -6.74
C MET A 1 -6.23 -20.72 -5.46
N TYR A 2 -5.86 -19.92 -4.46
CA TYR A 2 -5.39 -20.39 -3.16
C TYR A 2 -6.49 -20.16 -2.13
N ASN A 3 -6.60 -21.06 -1.14
CA ASN A 3 -7.52 -20.89 -0.02
C ASN A 3 -6.90 -19.97 1.03
N LEU A 4 -7.72 -19.51 1.98
CA LEU A 4 -7.28 -18.67 3.10
C LEU A 4 -5.97 -19.15 3.73
N PHE A 5 -5.02 -18.22 3.85
CA PHE A 5 -3.72 -18.40 4.53
C PHE A 5 -2.83 -19.54 4.00
N GLN A 6 -3.08 -20.05 2.78
CA GLN A 6 -2.18 -21.02 2.14
C GLN A 6 -0.87 -20.40 1.66
N VAL A 7 -0.93 -19.11 1.31
CA VAL A 7 0.18 -18.32 0.79
C VAL A 7 -0.01 -16.85 1.19
N PHE A 8 1.02 -16.03 1.01
CA PHE A 8 1.05 -14.62 1.38
C PHE A 8 1.80 -13.82 0.32
N GLY A 9 1.28 -12.66 -0.07
CA GLY A 9 2.06 -11.66 -0.80
C GLY A 9 2.47 -10.53 0.14
N VAL A 10 3.71 -10.07 0.03
CA VAL A 10 4.23 -8.97 0.84
C VAL A 10 4.91 -7.97 -0.08
N GLU A 11 4.67 -6.69 0.14
CA GLU A 11 5.23 -5.58 -0.63
C GLU A 11 5.76 -4.53 0.35
N MET A 12 6.88 -3.89 0.02
CA MET A 12 7.55 -2.88 0.84
C MET A 12 8.11 -1.78 -0.06
N GLU A 13 7.69 -0.54 0.17
CA GLU A 13 8.03 0.61 -0.67
C GLU A 13 9.12 1.48 -0.02
N TYR A 14 10.26 1.65 -0.70
CA TYR A 14 11.37 2.44 -0.17
C TYR A 14 11.62 3.69 -0.99
N MET A 15 11.82 4.82 -0.31
CA MET A 15 12.34 6.00 -0.97
C MET A 15 13.84 5.88 -1.24
N ILE A 16 14.25 6.36 -2.40
CA ILE A 16 15.63 6.56 -2.80
C ILE A 16 16.02 7.99 -2.44
N VAL A 17 17.09 8.13 -1.68
CA VAL A 17 17.61 9.41 -1.20
C VAL A 17 19.10 9.55 -1.51
N ASP A 18 19.59 10.78 -1.53
CA ASP A 18 21.01 11.08 -1.55
C ASP A 18 21.69 10.60 -0.26
N ARG A 19 22.86 9.97 -0.39
CA ARG A 19 23.51 9.31 0.75
C ARG A 19 24.03 10.28 1.82
N THR A 20 24.31 11.52 1.45
CA THR A 20 24.92 12.51 2.35
C THR A 20 23.87 13.44 2.93
N THR A 21 23.02 13.97 2.05
CA THR A 21 21.99 14.97 2.43
C THR A 21 20.69 14.33 2.86
N LEU A 22 20.49 13.05 2.51
CA LEU A 22 19.23 12.32 2.66
C LEU A 22 18.05 12.97 1.92
N ASN A 23 18.26 13.95 1.04
CA ASN A 23 17.18 14.48 0.21
C ASN A 23 16.73 13.44 -0.82
N VAL A 24 15.43 13.44 -1.16
CA VAL A 24 14.89 12.51 -2.14
C VAL A 24 15.61 12.61 -3.49
N LYS A 25 15.85 11.46 -4.09
CA LYS A 25 16.58 11.33 -5.35
C LYS A 25 15.76 10.49 -6.32
N PRO A 26 15.04 11.13 -7.26
CA PRO A 26 14.14 10.45 -8.19
C PRO A 26 14.93 9.75 -9.29
N ILE A 27 15.46 8.57 -8.98
CA ILE A 27 16.36 7.77 -9.85
C ILE A 27 16.00 6.27 -9.85
N ALA A 28 14.76 5.90 -9.56
CA ALA A 28 14.29 4.51 -9.62
C ALA A 28 14.50 3.90 -11.02
N ASP A 29 14.33 4.71 -12.07
CA ASP A 29 14.60 4.36 -13.46
C ASP A 29 16.07 3.98 -13.69
N LEU A 30 17.00 4.73 -13.10
CA LEU A 30 18.43 4.44 -13.20
C LEU A 30 18.82 3.19 -12.41
N LEU A 31 18.19 2.95 -11.27
CA LEU A 31 18.35 1.71 -10.50
C LEU A 31 17.91 0.51 -11.35
N ILE A 32 16.71 0.57 -11.92
CA ILE A 32 16.16 -0.50 -12.75
C ILE A 32 17.02 -0.73 -13.99
N LYS A 33 17.43 0.35 -14.67
CA LYS A 33 18.30 0.27 -15.85
C LYS A 33 19.68 -0.33 -15.57
N ASP A 34 20.27 -0.09 -14.38
CA ASP A 34 21.55 -0.72 -14.01
C ASP A 34 21.41 -2.23 -13.83
N VAL A 35 20.21 -2.73 -13.54
CA VAL A 35 19.89 -4.15 -13.36
C VAL A 35 19.53 -4.83 -14.67
N GLU A 36 18.59 -4.26 -15.44
CA GLU A 36 18.02 -4.87 -16.64
C GLU A 36 18.70 -4.41 -17.95
N GLY A 37 19.46 -3.32 -17.92
CA GLY A 37 20.07 -2.69 -19.10
C GLY A 37 19.14 -1.72 -19.84
N GLU A 38 17.85 -1.75 -19.54
CA GLU A 38 16.82 -0.83 -20.03
C GLU A 38 15.84 -0.47 -18.91
N VAL A 39 15.01 0.54 -19.15
CA VAL A 39 14.01 0.95 -18.15
C VAL A 39 12.74 0.13 -18.37
N VAL A 40 12.35 -0.64 -17.37
CA VAL A 40 11.14 -1.46 -17.32
C VAL A 40 10.37 -1.17 -16.02
N SER A 41 9.12 -1.60 -15.92
CA SER A 41 8.33 -1.41 -14.70
C SER A 41 8.58 -2.46 -13.60
N GLU A 42 9.14 -3.61 -13.95
CA GLU A 42 9.37 -4.72 -13.00
C GLU A 42 10.67 -5.46 -13.34
N THR A 43 11.41 -5.82 -12.30
CA THR A 43 12.66 -6.60 -12.41
C THR A 43 12.55 -7.89 -11.60
N ASP A 44 12.89 -9.03 -12.20
CA ASP A 44 12.84 -10.34 -11.53
C ASP A 44 14.14 -10.58 -10.73
N GLN A 45 14.01 -10.79 -9.42
CA GLN A 45 15.12 -11.05 -8.49
C GLN A 45 15.02 -12.43 -7.84
N GLY A 46 14.41 -13.38 -8.55
CA GLY A 46 14.15 -14.74 -8.09
C GLY A 46 12.91 -14.77 -7.20
N GLU A 47 13.11 -14.80 -5.89
CA GLU A 47 11.98 -14.89 -4.94
C GLU A 47 11.30 -13.54 -4.66
N LEU A 48 11.95 -12.42 -5.03
CA LEU A 48 11.37 -11.08 -5.00
C LEU A 48 11.39 -10.48 -6.41
N ALA A 49 10.55 -9.47 -6.61
CA ALA A 49 10.61 -8.57 -7.76
C ALA A 49 10.73 -7.13 -7.25
N TRP A 50 11.36 -6.25 -8.04
CA TRP A 50 11.39 -4.81 -7.76
C TRP A 50 10.59 -4.06 -8.80
N CYS A 51 9.71 -3.16 -8.37
CA CYS A 51 8.78 -2.44 -9.23
C CYS A 51 8.92 -0.93 -9.09
N ASN A 52 8.65 -0.22 -10.18
CA ASN A 52 8.44 1.22 -10.11
C ASN A 52 7.16 1.53 -9.33
N GLU A 53 7.04 2.79 -8.92
CA GLU A 53 5.83 3.34 -8.33
C GLU A 53 5.38 4.62 -9.06
N LEU A 54 4.29 5.24 -8.63
CA LEU A 54 3.78 6.52 -9.15
C LEU A 54 4.88 7.59 -9.29
N VAL A 55 5.84 7.61 -8.36
CA VAL A 55 6.91 8.60 -8.27
C VAL A 55 8.29 7.96 -8.42
N SER A 56 9.18 8.61 -9.16
CA SER A 56 10.50 8.05 -9.53
C SER A 56 11.51 8.01 -8.38
N HIS A 57 11.16 8.50 -7.19
CA HIS A 57 11.99 8.36 -5.98
C HIS A 57 11.54 7.21 -5.09
N VAL A 58 10.57 6.39 -5.49
CA VAL A 58 10.15 5.19 -4.76
C VAL A 58 10.46 3.95 -5.58
N ILE A 59 10.92 2.89 -4.90
CA ILE A 59 11.04 1.54 -5.45
C ILE A 59 10.27 0.58 -4.53
N GLU A 60 9.40 -0.23 -5.11
CA GLU A 60 8.70 -1.29 -4.40
C GLU A 60 9.51 -2.59 -4.48
N LEU A 61 9.65 -3.30 -3.37
CA LEU A 61 10.06 -4.70 -3.35
C LEU A 61 8.83 -5.54 -3.03
N LYS A 62 8.56 -6.58 -3.81
CA LYS A 62 7.45 -7.51 -3.56
C LYS A 62 7.87 -8.96 -3.68
N THR A 63 7.14 -9.85 -3.02
CA THR A 63 7.28 -11.29 -3.27
C THR A 63 6.97 -11.61 -4.74
N ASN A 64 7.86 -12.32 -5.42
CA ASN A 64 7.66 -12.70 -6.82
C ASN A 64 6.75 -13.94 -6.90
N GLY A 65 5.45 -13.68 -6.97
CA GLY A 65 4.43 -14.66 -6.68
C GLY A 65 4.26 -14.86 -5.16
N PRO A 66 3.23 -15.62 -4.74
CA PRO A 66 2.87 -15.68 -3.34
C PRO A 66 3.78 -16.67 -2.57
N ALA A 67 4.33 -16.22 -1.45
CA ALA A 67 5.17 -17.00 -0.56
C ALA A 67 4.34 -18.00 0.25
N LYS A 68 4.85 -19.22 0.46
CA LYS A 68 4.15 -20.24 1.25
C LYS A 68 4.06 -19.91 2.74
N ASP A 69 5.01 -19.13 3.24
CA ASP A 69 5.09 -18.71 4.62
C ASP A 69 5.82 -17.36 4.73
N LEU A 70 5.67 -16.70 5.87
CA LEU A 70 6.41 -15.48 6.18
C LEU A 70 7.82 -15.75 6.73
N SER A 71 8.15 -17.01 7.00
CA SER A 71 9.45 -17.34 7.55
C SER A 71 10.53 -17.16 6.48
N GLY A 72 11.67 -16.58 6.87
CA GLY A 72 12.73 -16.26 5.92
C GLY A 72 12.49 -15.00 5.09
N LEU A 73 11.27 -14.47 4.97
CA LEU A 73 11.01 -13.21 4.25
C LEU A 73 11.84 -12.05 4.82
N THR A 74 12.03 -11.97 6.14
CA THR A 74 12.93 -10.98 6.75
C THR A 74 14.32 -11.00 6.13
N ALA A 75 14.92 -12.19 5.99
CA ALA A 75 16.26 -12.33 5.44
C ALA A 75 16.27 -12.03 3.94
N LEU A 76 15.20 -12.40 3.24
CA LEU A 76 15.02 -12.20 1.81
C LEU A 76 14.90 -10.71 1.45
N PHE A 77 13.97 -9.98 2.08
CA PHE A 77 13.85 -8.52 1.89
C PHE A 77 15.14 -7.80 2.30
N GLN A 78 15.75 -8.18 3.42
CA GLN A 78 17.00 -7.55 3.87
C GLN A 78 18.20 -7.85 2.94
N ARG A 79 18.18 -8.95 2.19
CA ARG A 79 19.16 -9.25 1.14
C ARG A 79 19.02 -8.25 -0.01
N ASP A 80 17.80 -8.02 -0.47
CA ASP A 80 17.52 -7.16 -1.61
C ASP A 80 17.66 -5.68 -1.26
N VAL A 81 17.25 -5.23 -0.07
CA VAL A 81 17.56 -3.89 0.46
C VAL A 81 19.07 -3.63 0.46
N ARG A 82 19.88 -4.63 0.85
CA ARG A 82 21.36 -4.52 0.79
C ARG A 82 21.87 -4.44 -0.64
N ARG A 83 21.32 -5.25 -1.55
CA ARG A 83 21.72 -5.26 -2.97
C ARG A 83 21.37 -3.94 -3.66
N ILE A 84 20.16 -3.43 -3.46
CA ILE A 84 19.73 -2.13 -4.00
C ILE A 84 20.66 -1.03 -3.50
N ASN A 85 20.96 -1.00 -2.19
CA ASN A 85 21.90 -0.03 -1.63
C ASN A 85 23.33 -0.13 -2.20
N GLN A 86 23.78 -1.33 -2.58
CA GLN A 86 25.07 -1.50 -3.26
C GLN A 86 25.07 -0.92 -4.67
N ILE A 87 23.95 -1.06 -5.40
CA ILE A 87 23.78 -0.47 -6.74
C ILE A 87 23.67 1.05 -6.65
N LEU A 88 22.80 1.55 -5.76
CA LEU A 88 22.57 2.98 -5.52
C LEU A 88 23.83 3.73 -5.09
N ALA A 89 24.81 3.05 -4.50
CA ALA A 89 26.09 3.65 -4.14
C ALA A 89 26.84 4.25 -5.34
N LYS A 90 26.65 3.73 -6.57
CA LYS A 90 27.21 4.30 -7.81
C LYS A 90 26.68 5.71 -8.12
N PHE A 91 25.51 6.02 -7.57
CA PHE A 91 24.78 7.27 -7.78
C PHE A 91 24.79 8.15 -6.53
N ASP A 92 25.68 7.90 -5.56
CA ASP A 92 25.68 8.59 -4.25
C ASP A 92 24.30 8.55 -3.57
N ALA A 93 23.62 7.41 -3.66
CA ALA A 93 22.26 7.23 -3.17
C ALA A 93 22.12 6.02 -2.24
N CYS A 94 21.02 5.96 -1.51
CA CYS A 94 20.61 4.82 -0.69
C CYS A 94 19.08 4.78 -0.51
N LEU A 95 18.58 3.64 -0.04
CA LEU A 95 17.21 3.52 0.44
C LEU A 95 17.07 4.14 1.82
N MET A 96 15.97 4.84 2.04
CA MET A 96 15.56 5.36 3.34
C MET A 96 14.25 4.67 3.76
N PRO A 97 14.20 4.03 4.94
CA PRO A 97 12.99 3.39 5.43
C PRO A 97 12.08 4.40 6.15
N THR A 98 11.07 3.90 6.87
CA THR A 98 9.94 4.65 7.48
C THR A 98 8.87 5.04 6.47
N ALA A 99 7.71 5.47 6.96
CA ALA A 99 6.53 5.68 6.14
C ALA A 99 6.42 7.03 5.42
N THR A 100 7.21 8.02 5.84
CA THR A 100 7.28 9.34 5.22
C THR A 100 8.69 9.90 5.31
N HIS A 101 9.15 10.53 4.25
CA HIS A 101 10.33 11.37 4.28
C HIS A 101 10.12 12.61 5.18
N PRO A 102 10.95 12.82 6.22
CA PRO A 102 10.68 13.80 7.27
C PRO A 102 10.71 15.26 6.83
N TRP A 103 11.43 15.61 5.74
CA TRP A 103 11.57 17.01 5.28
C TRP A 103 11.46 17.18 3.76
N MET A 104 10.90 16.19 3.06
CA MET A 104 10.66 16.33 1.61
C MET A 104 9.60 17.40 1.41
N ASP A 105 9.84 18.32 0.47
CA ASP A 105 8.85 19.24 -0.06
C ASP A 105 8.24 18.64 -1.34
N PRO A 106 7.10 17.93 -1.25
CA PRO A 106 6.53 17.23 -2.39
C PRO A 106 6.03 18.17 -3.50
N PHE A 107 5.86 19.46 -3.24
CA PHE A 107 5.48 20.40 -4.30
C PHE A 107 6.67 20.82 -5.17
N LYS A 108 7.90 20.63 -4.68
CA LYS A 108 9.13 20.96 -5.42
C LYS A 108 9.88 19.73 -5.92
N GLU A 109 9.82 18.64 -5.16
CA GLU A 109 10.72 17.49 -5.36
C GLU A 109 10.06 16.31 -6.07
N THR A 110 8.73 16.26 -6.13
CA THR A 110 8.00 15.16 -6.80
C THR A 110 8.34 15.10 -8.28
N LYS A 111 8.75 13.92 -8.73
CA LYS A 111 8.82 13.55 -10.15
C LYS A 111 8.03 12.27 -10.36
N LEU A 112 7.10 12.32 -11.29
CA LEU A 112 6.34 11.13 -11.70
C LEU A 112 7.23 10.20 -12.51
N TRP A 113 6.88 8.92 -12.46
CA TRP A 113 7.43 7.93 -13.37
C TRP A 113 6.91 8.17 -14.79
N ASP A 114 7.81 8.50 -15.73
CA ASP A 114 7.48 8.90 -17.10
C ASP A 114 7.67 7.77 -18.15
N HIS A 115 7.71 6.51 -17.69
CA HIS A 115 7.92 5.34 -18.56
C HIS A 115 6.64 4.48 -18.71
N GLU A 116 6.74 3.16 -18.64
CA GLU A 116 5.57 2.28 -18.70
C GLU A 116 4.55 2.67 -17.61
N TYR A 117 3.25 2.61 -17.94
CA TYR A 117 2.13 3.16 -17.15
C TYR A 117 2.06 4.70 -17.01
N ASN A 118 2.90 5.47 -17.69
CA ASN A 118 2.86 6.95 -17.62
C ASN A 118 1.48 7.55 -17.95
N GLU A 119 0.70 6.97 -18.87
CA GLU A 119 -0.66 7.44 -19.16
C GLU A 119 -1.57 7.39 -17.92
N ILE A 120 -1.44 6.35 -17.10
CA ILE A 120 -2.19 6.19 -15.85
C ILE A 120 -1.72 7.22 -14.83
N TYR A 121 -0.41 7.35 -14.63
CA TYR A 121 0.17 8.28 -13.65
C TYR A 121 -0.08 9.75 -13.99
N GLU A 122 -0.01 10.13 -15.26
CA GLU A 122 -0.36 11.48 -15.72
C GLU A 122 -1.86 11.75 -15.59
N THR A 123 -2.71 10.75 -15.81
CA THR A 123 -4.16 10.91 -15.58
C THR A 123 -4.47 11.11 -14.10
N PHE A 124 -3.84 10.33 -13.21
CA PHE A 124 -3.89 10.56 -11.76
C PHE A 124 -3.46 11.99 -11.42
N ASN A 125 -2.32 12.43 -11.92
CA ASN A 125 -1.78 13.74 -11.62
C ASN A 125 -2.67 14.88 -12.13
N LYS A 126 -3.21 14.76 -13.33
CA LYS A 126 -4.16 15.73 -13.91
C LYS A 126 -5.43 15.86 -13.07
N ILE A 127 -5.93 14.75 -12.51
CA ILE A 127 -7.16 14.73 -11.73
C ILE A 127 -6.91 15.17 -10.28
N PHE A 128 -5.92 14.58 -9.60
CA PHE A 128 -5.75 14.74 -8.16
C PHE A 128 -4.66 15.71 -7.76
N ASP A 129 -3.79 16.13 -8.68
CA ASP A 129 -2.52 16.80 -8.37
C ASP A 129 -1.71 15.92 -7.41
N CYS A 130 -0.92 15.00 -7.96
CA CYS A 130 -0.16 14.02 -7.18
C CYS A 130 1.03 14.64 -6.43
N ARG A 131 1.14 15.98 -6.44
CA ARG A 131 2.03 16.71 -5.52
C ARG A 131 1.35 16.84 -4.18
N GLY A 132 2.07 16.49 -3.13
CA GLY A 132 1.58 16.55 -1.75
C GLY A 132 1.93 15.27 -1.01
N HIS A 133 1.88 15.33 0.32
CA HIS A 133 2.34 14.21 1.12
C HIS A 133 1.52 12.95 0.88
N GLY A 134 0.19 13.06 0.73
CA GLY A 134 -0.73 11.93 0.48
C GLY A 134 -0.59 11.21 -0.86
N TRP A 135 0.39 11.58 -1.68
CA TRP A 135 0.68 10.94 -2.97
C TRP A 135 2.17 10.66 -3.12
N ALA A 136 3.01 11.67 -2.94
CA ALA A 136 4.43 11.58 -3.29
C ALA A 136 5.37 11.33 -2.09
N ASN A 137 4.87 11.50 -0.86
CA ASN A 137 5.68 11.31 0.34
C ASN A 137 5.11 10.17 1.21
N LEU A 138 4.93 8.98 0.63
CA LEU A 138 4.40 7.80 1.29
C LEU A 138 5.30 6.59 1.01
N GLN A 139 5.44 5.73 2.02
CA GLN A 139 6.08 4.43 1.96
C GLN A 139 5.27 3.47 2.82
N SER A 140 4.92 2.32 2.28
CA SER A 140 4.04 1.39 2.98
C SER A 140 4.52 -0.06 2.88
N THR A 141 3.96 -0.87 3.78
CA THR A 141 4.05 -2.32 3.71
C THR A 141 2.67 -2.85 3.35
N HIS A 142 2.56 -3.65 2.30
CA HIS A 142 1.31 -4.30 1.93
C HIS A 142 1.31 -5.78 2.32
N LEU A 143 0.12 -6.29 2.65
CA LEU A 143 -0.12 -7.71 2.88
C LEU A 143 -1.28 -8.19 2.02
N ASN A 144 -0.97 -9.13 1.13
CA ASN A 144 -1.94 -9.79 0.26
C ASN A 144 -2.32 -11.15 0.83
N LEU A 145 -3.61 -11.34 1.15
CA LEU A 145 -4.17 -12.59 1.68
C LEU A 145 -5.11 -13.25 0.67
N PRO A 146 -4.87 -14.52 0.27
CA PRO A 146 -5.66 -15.21 -0.73
C PRO A 146 -7.03 -15.63 -0.19
N PHE A 147 -7.99 -15.81 -1.09
CA PHE A 147 -9.28 -16.43 -0.84
C PHE A 147 -9.74 -17.29 -2.03
N ALA A 148 -10.64 -18.24 -1.77
CA ALA A 148 -11.29 -19.06 -2.79
C ALA A 148 -12.82 -18.90 -2.74
N GLY A 149 -13.37 -18.16 -3.71
CA GLY A 149 -14.81 -17.93 -3.83
C GLY A 149 -15.40 -16.98 -2.78
N ASP A 150 -16.69 -16.69 -2.93
CA ASP A 150 -17.41 -15.68 -2.13
C ASP A 150 -17.45 -15.99 -0.63
N ASP A 151 -17.50 -17.27 -0.25
CA ASP A 151 -17.53 -17.65 1.17
C ASP A 151 -16.22 -17.29 1.89
N GLU A 152 -15.07 -17.63 1.31
CA GLU A 152 -13.78 -17.25 1.87
C GLU A 152 -13.54 -15.74 1.77
N PHE A 153 -13.90 -15.12 0.65
CA PHE A 153 -13.83 -13.67 0.46
C PHE A 153 -14.61 -12.94 1.54
N GLY A 154 -15.88 -13.29 1.75
CA GLY A 154 -16.76 -12.62 2.71
C GLY A 154 -16.27 -12.76 4.15
N ARG A 155 -15.74 -13.93 4.54
CA ARG A 155 -15.16 -14.14 5.88
C ARG A 155 -13.86 -13.34 6.07
N LEU A 156 -12.96 -13.40 5.08
CA LEU A 156 -11.69 -12.68 5.13
C LEU A 156 -11.91 -11.16 5.14
N HIS A 157 -12.78 -10.66 4.27
CA HIS A 157 -13.08 -9.23 4.16
C HIS A 157 -13.67 -8.69 5.47
N ALA A 158 -14.62 -9.42 6.08
CA ALA A 158 -15.19 -9.02 7.37
C ALA A 158 -14.13 -8.98 8.49
N ALA A 159 -13.24 -9.97 8.56
CA ALA A 159 -12.15 -10.01 9.53
C ALA A 159 -11.15 -8.85 9.32
N ILE A 160 -10.82 -8.53 8.06
CA ILE A 160 -9.96 -7.40 7.71
C ILE A 160 -10.63 -6.09 8.12
N ARG A 161 -11.91 -5.87 7.79
CA ARG A 161 -12.65 -4.65 8.19
C ARG A 161 -12.58 -4.39 9.69
N VAL A 162 -12.64 -5.43 10.52
CA VAL A 162 -12.59 -5.32 11.99
C VAL A 162 -11.23 -4.88 12.49
N ILE A 163 -10.15 -5.44 11.95
CA ILE A 163 -8.79 -5.17 12.43
C ILE A 163 -8.20 -3.89 11.80
N LEU A 164 -8.62 -3.52 10.59
CA LEU A 164 -8.06 -2.39 9.84
C LEU A 164 -7.96 -1.09 10.67
N PRO A 165 -8.98 -0.69 11.46
CA PRO A 165 -8.93 0.51 12.28
C PRO A 165 -7.84 0.57 13.34
N ILE A 166 -7.28 -0.57 13.76
CA ILE A 166 -6.26 -0.61 14.84
C ILE A 166 -4.84 -0.79 14.31
N LEU A 167 -4.68 -1.04 13.02
CA LEU A 167 -3.36 -1.24 12.42
C LEU A 167 -2.48 0.02 12.47
N PRO A 168 -3.00 1.25 12.29
CA PRO A 168 -2.15 2.46 12.30
C PRO A 168 -1.33 2.59 13.57
N VAL A 169 -1.93 2.42 14.75
CA VAL A 169 -1.22 2.54 16.03
C VAL A 169 -0.15 1.44 16.23
N LEU A 170 -0.26 0.31 15.54
CA LEU A 170 0.72 -0.77 15.61
C LEU A 170 1.91 -0.55 14.66
N SER A 171 1.69 0.10 13.52
CA SER A 171 2.72 0.31 12.50
C SER A 171 3.24 1.74 12.41
N ALA A 172 2.66 2.72 13.09
CA ALA A 172 3.02 4.13 12.92
C ALA A 172 4.55 4.38 12.96
N SER A 173 5.10 4.86 11.85
CA SER A 173 6.53 5.18 11.69
C SER A 173 6.76 6.54 11.01
N SER A 174 5.72 7.36 10.92
CA SER A 174 5.73 8.65 10.22
C SER A 174 5.49 9.88 11.12
N PRO A 175 6.12 10.05 12.30
CA PRO A 175 5.79 11.15 13.23
C PRO A 175 6.30 12.54 12.81
N VAL A 176 7.11 12.63 11.75
CA VAL A 176 7.76 13.87 11.30
C VAL A 176 7.38 14.18 9.85
N MET A 177 6.97 15.42 9.60
CA MET A 177 6.68 15.95 8.27
C MET A 177 7.13 17.41 8.22
N ASP A 178 7.59 17.89 7.06
CA ASP A 178 8.09 19.27 6.88
C ASP A 178 9.17 19.70 7.90
N GLY A 179 10.00 18.74 8.32
CA GLY A 179 11.09 18.92 9.27
C GLY A 179 10.62 19.11 10.72
N LYS A 180 9.37 18.76 11.05
CA LYS A 180 8.76 19.00 12.37
C LYS A 180 7.99 17.77 12.87
N LEU A 181 8.03 17.57 14.18
CA LEU A 181 7.07 16.68 14.84
C LEU A 181 5.66 17.28 14.69
N THR A 182 4.73 16.51 14.14
CA THR A 182 3.38 17.02 13.85
C THR A 182 2.42 16.83 15.02
N GLY A 183 2.75 15.94 15.95
CA GLY A 183 1.86 15.50 17.03
C GLY A 183 0.90 14.37 16.63
N ILE A 184 1.03 13.85 15.40
CA ILE A 184 0.32 12.68 14.87
C ILE A 184 1.36 11.57 14.70
N LEU A 185 1.06 10.34 15.12
CA LEU A 185 1.99 9.22 14.99
C LEU A 185 2.05 8.66 13.55
N ASP A 186 0.90 8.47 12.90
CA ASP A 186 0.78 7.98 11.52
C ASP A 186 0.38 9.14 10.58
N ASN A 187 1.33 10.02 10.26
CA ASN A 187 1.04 11.12 9.33
C ASN A 187 0.77 10.60 7.92
N ARG A 188 1.41 9.50 7.51
CA ARG A 188 1.20 8.89 6.19
C ARG A 188 -0.27 8.62 5.96
N LEU A 189 -0.94 7.95 6.89
CA LEU A 189 -2.37 7.65 6.77
C LEU A 189 -3.23 8.89 6.94
N ALA A 190 -2.86 9.81 7.83
CA ALA A 190 -3.59 11.06 8.03
C ALA A 190 -3.72 11.86 6.71
N VAL A 191 -2.63 11.97 5.94
CA VAL A 191 -2.66 12.66 4.64
C VAL A 191 -3.26 11.79 3.53
N TYR A 192 -3.04 10.46 3.55
CA TYR A 192 -3.60 9.53 2.58
C TYR A 192 -5.12 9.55 2.55
N ARG A 193 -5.78 9.60 3.72
CA ARG A 193 -7.26 9.63 3.84
C ARG A 193 -7.92 10.71 2.98
N THR A 194 -7.21 11.80 2.70
CA THR A 194 -7.73 12.96 1.95
C THR A 194 -7.03 13.19 0.62
N ASN A 195 -6.17 12.26 0.17
CA ASN A 195 -5.39 12.41 -1.06
C ASN A 195 -6.27 12.56 -2.31
N ALA A 196 -7.40 11.84 -2.34
CA ALA A 196 -8.37 11.83 -3.42
C ALA A 196 -9.58 12.75 -3.16
N LYS A 197 -9.44 13.83 -2.38
CA LYS A 197 -10.53 14.75 -2.00
C LYS A 197 -11.40 15.29 -3.15
N ARG A 198 -10.89 15.28 -4.40
CA ARG A 198 -11.63 15.69 -5.59
C ARG A 198 -12.70 14.68 -6.00
N VAL A 199 -12.46 13.40 -5.71
CA VAL A 199 -13.41 12.28 -5.92
C VAL A 199 -13.42 11.44 -4.64
N PRO A 200 -14.10 11.88 -3.58
CA PRO A 200 -13.99 11.27 -2.26
C PRO A 200 -14.33 9.77 -2.20
N SER A 201 -15.11 9.24 -3.15
CA SER A 201 -15.42 7.81 -3.23
C SER A 201 -14.20 6.95 -3.58
N VAL A 202 -13.11 7.52 -4.09
CA VAL A 202 -11.84 6.80 -4.38
C VAL A 202 -11.19 6.25 -3.11
N SER A 203 -11.05 7.06 -2.06
CA SER A 203 -10.52 6.61 -0.75
C SER A 203 -11.63 6.30 0.26
N GLY A 204 -12.82 6.88 0.09
CA GLY A 204 -13.99 6.65 0.93
C GLY A 204 -13.66 6.92 2.40
N TYR A 205 -14.04 5.98 3.27
CA TYR A 205 -13.71 6.04 4.69
C TYR A 205 -12.38 5.37 5.04
N VAL A 206 -11.57 5.00 4.03
CA VAL A 206 -10.45 4.06 4.08
C VAL A 206 -10.86 2.63 4.50
N ILE A 207 -11.78 2.49 5.45
CA ILE A 207 -12.45 1.22 5.75
C ILE A 207 -13.32 0.83 4.55
N PRO A 208 -13.14 -0.38 3.96
CA PRO A 208 -13.96 -0.81 2.85
C PRO A 208 -15.40 -1.10 3.30
N GLU A 209 -16.31 -0.94 2.35
CA GLU A 209 -17.74 -1.17 2.48
C GLU A 209 -18.05 -2.64 2.81
N PRO A 210 -19.18 -2.97 3.46
CA PRO A 210 -19.53 -4.34 3.85
C PRO A 210 -20.02 -5.20 2.66
N CYS A 211 -19.21 -5.31 1.61
CA CYS A 211 -19.46 -6.15 0.44
C CYS A 211 -18.83 -7.53 0.64
N TYR A 212 -19.61 -8.61 0.57
CA TYR A 212 -19.16 -9.96 0.94
C TYR A 212 -19.19 -10.98 -0.20
N THR A 213 -19.48 -10.52 -1.42
CA THR A 213 -19.38 -11.29 -2.66
C THR A 213 -18.67 -10.47 -3.73
N GLU A 214 -18.05 -11.11 -4.71
CA GLU A 214 -17.46 -10.41 -5.86
C GLU A 214 -18.49 -9.52 -6.55
N GLN A 215 -19.72 -10.03 -6.73
CA GLN A 215 -20.80 -9.30 -7.34
C GLN A 215 -21.10 -8.00 -6.58
N SER A 216 -21.34 -8.07 -5.27
CA SER A 216 -21.63 -6.87 -4.46
C SER A 216 -20.47 -5.88 -4.46
N TYR A 217 -19.22 -6.37 -4.39
CA TYR A 217 -18.04 -5.50 -4.44
C TYR A 217 -17.94 -4.74 -5.77
N ARG A 218 -18.20 -5.42 -6.89
CA ARG A 218 -18.19 -4.77 -8.21
C ARG A 218 -19.33 -3.76 -8.36
N THR A 219 -20.55 -4.14 -8.00
CA THR A 219 -21.74 -3.31 -8.28
C THR A 219 -21.97 -2.19 -7.27
N GLU A 220 -21.64 -2.40 -6.00
CA GLU A 220 -21.95 -1.44 -4.93
C GLU A 220 -20.75 -0.54 -4.59
N LEU A 221 -19.52 -1.04 -4.79
CA LEU A 221 -18.30 -0.28 -4.55
C LEU A 221 -17.65 0.20 -5.86
N LEU A 222 -17.12 -0.70 -6.69
CA LEU A 222 -16.30 -0.28 -7.84
C LEU A 222 -17.09 0.57 -8.85
N GLN A 223 -18.29 0.15 -9.24
CA GLN A 223 -19.13 0.90 -10.18
C GLN A 223 -19.38 2.34 -9.71
N LYS A 224 -19.60 2.54 -8.41
CA LYS A 224 -19.80 3.87 -7.84
C LYS A 224 -18.55 4.75 -8.00
N ILE A 225 -17.37 4.19 -7.76
CA ILE A 225 -16.11 4.93 -7.92
C ILE A 225 -15.92 5.31 -9.41
N PHE A 226 -16.24 4.40 -10.33
CA PHE A 226 -16.18 4.64 -11.77
C PHE A 226 -17.15 5.74 -12.22
N ASP A 227 -18.40 5.68 -11.76
CA ASP A 227 -19.42 6.69 -12.06
C ASP A 227 -19.00 8.08 -11.54
N ASP A 228 -18.41 8.14 -10.35
CA ASP A 228 -17.98 9.39 -9.72
C ASP A 228 -16.76 10.03 -10.40
N ILE A 229 -15.85 9.22 -10.98
CA ILE A 229 -14.66 9.74 -11.68
C ILE A 229 -14.90 10.06 -13.15
N ALA A 230 -15.89 9.43 -13.80
CA ALA A 230 -16.14 9.55 -15.25
C ALA A 230 -16.17 11.00 -15.80
N PRO A 231 -16.71 12.02 -15.08
CA PRO A 231 -16.66 13.41 -15.55
C PRO A 231 -15.24 14.00 -15.64
N LEU A 232 -14.28 13.43 -14.92
CA LEU A 232 -12.88 13.86 -14.83
C LEU A 232 -11.94 12.96 -15.66
N ASP A 233 -12.37 11.73 -15.95
CA ASP A 233 -11.67 10.73 -16.73
C ASP A 233 -12.57 10.14 -17.85
N PRO A 234 -12.86 10.93 -18.90
CA PRO A 234 -13.79 10.52 -19.96
C PRO A 234 -13.26 9.39 -20.86
N ASP A 235 -11.96 9.13 -20.81
CA ASP A 235 -11.31 8.07 -21.58
C ASP A 235 -11.21 6.75 -20.78
N GLU A 236 -11.74 6.73 -19.55
CA GLU A 236 -11.78 5.57 -18.66
C GLU A 236 -10.39 4.94 -18.43
N ILE A 237 -9.37 5.79 -18.28
CA ILE A 237 -7.98 5.35 -18.06
C ILE A 237 -7.80 4.78 -16.65
N LEU A 238 -8.41 5.41 -15.64
CA LEU A 238 -8.36 5.02 -14.24
C LEU A 238 -9.53 4.07 -13.91
N GLN A 239 -9.38 2.80 -14.27
CA GLN A 239 -10.39 1.77 -14.04
C GLN A 239 -9.82 0.58 -13.27
N GLU A 240 -10.71 -0.33 -12.87
CA GLU A 240 -10.38 -1.63 -12.27
C GLU A 240 -9.41 -1.51 -11.08
N GLU A 241 -8.18 -2.01 -11.22
CA GLU A 241 -7.19 -2.08 -10.16
C GLU A 241 -6.59 -0.72 -9.79
N TRP A 242 -6.68 0.28 -10.67
CA TRP A 242 -5.97 1.53 -10.48
C TRP A 242 -6.67 2.47 -9.52
N LEU A 243 -8.01 2.49 -9.51
CA LEU A 243 -8.75 3.59 -8.90
C LEU A 243 -9.14 3.38 -7.44
N ASN A 244 -9.27 2.15 -6.98
CA ASN A 244 -9.67 1.89 -5.60
C ASN A 244 -8.51 2.26 -4.64
N ALA A 245 -8.76 3.12 -3.66
CA ALA A 245 -7.79 3.55 -2.64
C ALA A 245 -8.31 3.28 -1.21
N ARG A 246 -9.07 2.20 -1.02
CA ARG A 246 -9.41 1.72 0.33
C ARG A 246 -8.16 1.18 1.03
N GLY A 247 -8.18 1.21 2.35
CA GLY A 247 -7.14 0.65 3.20
C GLY A 247 -7.04 -0.88 3.12
N ALA A 248 -8.07 -1.55 2.58
CA ALA A 248 -7.96 -2.91 2.08
C ALA A 248 -8.73 -3.06 0.77
N ILE A 249 -8.10 -3.69 -0.23
CA ILE A 249 -8.61 -3.78 -1.60
C ILE A 249 -8.69 -5.23 -2.04
N ALA A 250 -9.86 -5.66 -2.53
CA ALA A 250 -10.00 -6.97 -3.15
C ALA A 250 -9.51 -6.93 -4.61
N ARG A 251 -8.51 -7.76 -4.91
CA ARG A 251 -7.94 -8.00 -6.24
C ARG A 251 -8.46 -9.34 -6.77
N PHE A 252 -9.60 -9.34 -7.47
CA PHE A 252 -10.27 -10.57 -7.92
C PHE A 252 -9.53 -11.31 -9.05
N ASP A 253 -8.72 -10.60 -9.83
CA ASP A 253 -7.77 -11.18 -10.80
C ASP A 253 -6.74 -12.09 -10.10
N ARG A 254 -6.32 -11.72 -8.89
CA ARG A 254 -5.37 -12.50 -8.04
C ARG A 254 -6.05 -13.34 -6.97
N ASN A 255 -7.36 -13.13 -6.76
CA ASN A 255 -8.15 -13.67 -5.65
C ASN A 255 -7.49 -13.42 -4.29
N ALA A 256 -7.10 -12.18 -4.04
CA ALA A 256 -6.49 -11.75 -2.78
C ALA A 256 -7.10 -10.43 -2.27
N ILE A 257 -7.08 -10.24 -0.95
CA ILE A 257 -7.34 -8.93 -0.34
C ILE A 257 -6.00 -8.36 0.11
N GLU A 258 -5.71 -7.17 -0.38
CA GLU A 258 -4.49 -6.40 -0.13
C GLU A 258 -4.75 -5.39 0.99
N ILE A 259 -4.05 -5.51 2.12
CA ILE A 259 -4.09 -4.55 3.23
C ILE A 259 -3.00 -3.51 2.99
N ARG A 260 -3.36 -2.22 3.02
CA ARG A 260 -2.52 -1.10 2.57
C ARG A 260 -2.33 0.03 3.59
N VAL A 261 -2.88 -0.14 4.80
CA VAL A 261 -2.82 0.90 5.83
C VAL A 261 -1.52 0.91 6.63
N LEU A 262 -0.60 -0.02 6.39
CA LEU A 262 0.59 -0.18 7.22
C LEU A 262 1.72 0.75 6.77
N ASP A 263 2.27 1.45 7.73
CA ASP A 263 3.51 2.22 7.61
C ASP A 263 4.69 1.25 7.44
N LEU A 264 5.63 1.56 6.52
CA LEU A 264 6.88 0.82 6.39
C LEU A 264 7.75 1.03 7.65
N GLN A 265 8.40 -0.01 8.17
CA GLN A 265 9.30 0.10 9.33
C GLN A 265 10.78 0.32 8.95
N GLU A 266 11.62 0.61 9.94
CA GLU A 266 13.08 0.82 9.77
C GLU A 266 13.84 -0.44 9.34
N HIS A 267 13.23 -1.62 9.50
CA HIS A 267 13.85 -2.90 9.21
C HIS A 267 12.78 -3.93 8.79
N PRO A 268 12.98 -4.70 7.69
CA PRO A 268 12.02 -5.69 7.21
C PRO A 268 11.55 -6.70 8.26
N GLY A 269 12.38 -6.99 9.25
CA GLY A 269 12.00 -7.87 10.37
C GLY A 269 10.87 -7.32 11.25
N ALA A 270 10.77 -6.00 11.41
CA ALA A 270 9.67 -5.37 12.12
C ALA A 270 8.38 -5.44 11.30
N ASP A 271 8.45 -5.13 10.01
CA ASP A 271 7.32 -5.30 9.08
C ASP A 271 6.78 -6.73 9.13
N ILE A 272 7.64 -7.73 8.91
CA ILE A 272 7.24 -9.14 8.93
C ILE A 272 6.64 -9.56 10.28
N ALA A 273 7.14 -9.05 11.41
CA ALA A 273 6.57 -9.33 12.72
C ALA A 273 5.16 -8.75 12.88
N ILE A 274 4.94 -7.51 12.40
CA ILE A 274 3.61 -6.88 12.35
C ILE A 274 2.67 -7.72 11.47
N LEU A 275 3.11 -8.15 10.29
CA LEU A 275 2.32 -8.99 9.39
C LEU A 275 1.94 -10.33 10.03
N GLN A 276 2.87 -10.98 10.73
CA GLN A 276 2.60 -12.23 11.46
C GLN A 276 1.52 -12.04 12.54
N PHE A 277 1.57 -10.93 13.28
CA PHE A 277 0.54 -10.59 14.26
C PHE A 277 -0.82 -10.39 13.58
N ILE A 278 -0.88 -9.58 12.53
CA ILE A 278 -2.09 -9.29 11.76
C ILE A 278 -2.73 -10.59 11.24
N ILE A 279 -1.93 -11.48 10.63
CA ILE A 279 -2.41 -12.77 10.13
C ILE A 279 -2.98 -13.64 11.25
N GLY A 280 -2.32 -13.69 12.41
CA GLY A 280 -2.82 -14.45 13.57
C GLY A 280 -4.18 -13.97 14.06
N VAL A 281 -4.38 -12.66 14.09
CA VAL A 281 -5.65 -12.02 14.48
C VAL A 281 -6.73 -12.28 13.42
N ILE A 282 -6.44 -12.00 12.15
CA ILE A 282 -7.39 -12.23 11.04
C ILE A 282 -7.80 -13.71 10.99
N LYS A 283 -6.85 -14.64 11.09
CA LYS A 283 -7.14 -16.07 11.13
C LYS A 283 -8.11 -16.41 12.25
N SER A 284 -7.89 -15.87 13.46
CA SER A 284 -8.77 -16.10 14.60
C SER A 284 -10.18 -15.55 14.39
N LEU A 285 -10.32 -14.38 13.74
CA LEU A 285 -11.61 -13.80 13.38
C LEU A 285 -12.33 -14.63 12.30
N THR A 286 -11.63 -15.05 11.23
CA THR A 286 -12.23 -15.87 10.15
C THR A 286 -12.68 -17.25 10.62
N GLU A 287 -12.02 -17.80 11.65
CA GLU A 287 -12.38 -19.07 12.30
C GLU A 287 -13.47 -18.89 13.39
N SER A 288 -14.03 -17.69 13.54
CA SER A 288 -15.04 -17.34 14.56
C SER A 288 -14.62 -17.68 15.99
N LYS A 289 -13.33 -17.58 16.32
CA LYS A 289 -12.80 -17.93 17.66
C LYS A 289 -13.26 -16.97 18.76
N TRP A 290 -13.46 -15.70 18.44
CA TRP A 290 -13.84 -14.67 19.41
C TRP A 290 -15.25 -14.13 19.22
N GLN A 291 -15.72 -14.06 17.97
CA GLN A 291 -17.05 -13.60 17.62
C GLN A 291 -17.50 -14.32 16.35
N ASP A 292 -18.82 -14.52 16.20
CA ASP A 292 -19.41 -15.04 14.97
C ASP A 292 -19.09 -14.12 13.78
N VAL A 293 -18.66 -14.72 12.66
CA VAL A 293 -18.38 -13.98 11.44
C VAL A 293 -19.58 -13.18 10.93
N GLU A 294 -20.80 -13.69 11.13
CA GLU A 294 -22.04 -13.02 10.72
C GLU A 294 -22.33 -11.77 11.56
N LEU A 295 -21.83 -11.70 12.79
CA LEU A 295 -21.95 -10.52 13.63
C LEU A 295 -20.90 -9.46 13.27
N ILE A 296 -19.65 -9.86 12.99
CA ILE A 296 -18.63 -8.88 12.57
C ILE A 296 -18.91 -8.33 11.17
N LYS A 297 -19.61 -9.08 10.30
CA LYS A 297 -20.11 -8.59 9.00
C LYS A 297 -21.09 -7.42 9.15
N GLN A 298 -21.72 -7.26 10.30
CA GLN A 298 -22.70 -6.19 10.55
C GLN A 298 -22.06 -4.91 11.10
N LEU A 299 -20.75 -4.89 11.36
CA LEU A 299 -20.09 -3.70 11.87
C LEU A 299 -20.15 -2.56 10.87
N ASP A 300 -20.58 -1.41 11.37
CA ASP A 300 -20.77 -0.20 10.60
C ASP A 300 -19.44 0.43 10.17
N THR A 301 -19.36 0.83 8.90
CA THR A 301 -18.14 1.41 8.32
C THR A 301 -17.76 2.73 8.97
N ILE A 302 -18.74 3.58 9.36
CA ILE A 302 -18.47 4.89 9.96
C ILE A 302 -17.92 4.72 11.38
N GLN A 303 -18.47 3.79 12.16
CA GLN A 303 -17.95 3.44 13.48
C GLN A 303 -16.50 2.95 13.40
N LEU A 304 -16.21 2.04 12.47
CA LEU A 304 -14.83 1.56 12.23
C LEU A 304 -13.90 2.69 11.77
N SER A 305 -14.37 3.59 10.91
CA SER A 305 -13.58 4.75 10.45
C SER A 305 -13.30 5.76 11.56
N THR A 306 -14.19 5.88 12.55
CA THR A 306 -13.97 6.70 13.74
C THR A 306 -12.79 6.16 14.54
N ILE A 307 -12.75 4.84 14.78
CA ILE A 307 -11.61 4.18 15.45
C ILE A 307 -10.32 4.35 14.64
N LEU A 308 -10.38 4.23 13.31
CA LEU A 308 -9.23 4.45 12.43
C LEU A 308 -8.67 5.87 12.61
N THR A 309 -9.55 6.87 12.67
CA THR A 309 -9.16 8.26 12.87
C THR A 309 -8.49 8.44 14.23
N ASP A 310 -9.10 7.94 15.29
CA ASP A 310 -8.56 8.05 16.65
C ASP A 310 -7.17 7.41 16.75
N THR A 311 -6.98 6.22 16.18
CA THR A 311 -5.68 5.51 16.22
C THR A 311 -4.61 6.11 15.31
N THR A 312 -5.00 6.84 14.26
CA THR A 312 -4.07 7.57 13.39
C THR A 312 -3.53 8.82 14.10
N GLU A 313 -4.40 9.51 14.84
CA GLU A 313 -4.11 10.80 15.50
C GLU A 313 -3.61 10.66 16.96
N SER A 314 -3.66 9.45 17.54
CA SER A 314 -3.20 9.14 18.91
C SER A 314 -1.69 9.29 19.09
#